data_AF-A0A077NBH2-F1
#
_entry.id   AF-A0A077NBH2-F1
#
_cell.length_a   1.000
_cell.length_b   1.000
_cell.length_c   1.000
_cell.angle_alpha   90.00
_cell.angle_beta   90.00
_cell.angle_gamma   90.00
#
_symmetry.space_group_name_H-M   'P 1'
#
loop_
_entity.id
_entity.type
_entity.pdbx_description
1 polymer ?
#
loop_
_entity_poly.entity_id
_entity_poly.type
_entity_poly.pdbx_seq_one_letter_code
_entity_poly.pdbx_strand_id
1 'polypeptide(L)' 'MIFTDLQAAIEEARYRRREAGSPFAVVQRHMGYMQVRTERWAIKEQMTVMFTTRHDRVHTVLPGE' A
#
# COMPACT_ATOMS: atom_id res chain seq x y z
N MET A 1 7.17 3.25 9.52
CA MET A 1 7.37 1.81 9.69
C MET A 1 7.89 1.24 8.38
N ILE A 2 8.84 0.30 8.47
CA ILE A 2 9.40 -0.43 7.33
C ILE A 2 8.82 -1.84 7.38
N PHE A 3 8.48 -2.39 6.22
CA PHE A 3 7.93 -3.73 6.06
C PHE A 3 8.80 -4.55 5.12
N THR A 4 8.91 -5.85 5.39
CA THR A 4 9.53 -6.84 4.51
C THR A 4 8.50 -7.86 4.00
N ASP A 5 7.37 -7.97 4.69
CA ASP A 5 6.21 -8.76 4.29
C ASP A 5 5.15 -7.85 3.65
N LEU A 6 4.72 -8.18 2.43
CA LEU A 6 3.77 -7.38 1.67
C LEU A 6 2.37 -7.43 2.28
N GLN A 7 1.95 -8.58 2.79
CA GLN A 7 0.63 -8.74 3.40
C GLN A 7 0.51 -7.93 4.69
N ALA A 8 1.56 -7.92 5.52
CA ALA A 8 1.62 -7.05 6.69
C ALA A 8 1.55 -5.56 6.30
N ALA A 9 2.23 -5.16 5.23
CA ALA A 9 2.19 -3.79 4.73
C ALA A 9 0.78 -3.38 4.21
N ILE A 10 0.08 -4.31 3.55
CA ILE A 10 -1.29 -4.11 3.07
C ILE A 10 -2.25 -3.94 4.25
N GLU A 11 -2.17 -4.81 5.25
CA GLU A 11 -3.03 -4.71 6.45
C GLU A 11 -2.80 -3.42 7.23
N GLU A 12 -1.55 -2.97 7.35
CA GLU A 12 -1.24 -1.66 7.92
C GLU A 12 -1.85 -0.52 7.10
N ALA A 13 -1.77 -0.58 5.76
CA ALA A 13 -2.36 0.43 4.90
C ALA A 13 -3.89 0.48 5.06
N ARG A 14 -4.55 -0.67 5.16
CA ARG A 14 -5.99 -0.80 5.43
C ARG A 14 -6.36 -0.23 6.80
N TYR A 15 -5.58 -0.56 7.83
CA TYR A 15 -5.75 0.00 9.18
C TYR A 15 -5.67 1.53 9.15
N ARG A 16 -4.61 2.11 8.58
CA ARG A 16 -4.46 3.57 8.48
C ARG A 16 -5.54 4.25 7.67
N ARG A 17 -6.05 3.61 6.60
CA ARG A 17 -7.19 4.13 5.85
C ARG A 17 -8.44 4.24 6.72
N ARG A 18 -8.70 3.24 7.57
CA ARG A 18 -9.84 3.27 8.51
C ARG A 18 -9.69 4.41 9.52
N GLU A 19 -8.48 4.58 10.06
CA GLU A 19 -8.19 5.62 11.07
C GLU A 19 -8.25 7.04 10.52
N ALA A 20 -7.66 7.29 9.35
CA ALA A 20 -7.47 8.65 8.82
C ALA A 20 -8.44 9.02 7.69
N GLY A 21 -9.27 8.09 7.19
CA GLY A 21 -10.23 8.31 6.11
C GLY A 21 -9.62 8.59 4.73
N SER A 22 -8.29 8.64 4.62
CA SER A 22 -7.56 8.97 3.39
C SER A 22 -6.98 7.71 2.72
N PRO A 23 -6.79 7.68 1.39
CA PRO A 23 -6.12 6.58 0.72
C PRO A 23 -4.62 6.49 1.11
N PHE A 24 -4.21 5.29 1.50
CA PHE A 24 -2.82 4.89 1.69
C PHE A 24 -2.36 3.96 0.58
N ALA A 25 -1.05 3.94 0.34
CA ALA A 25 -0.36 3.08 -0.60
C ALA A 25 0.83 2.39 0.07
N VAL A 26 1.10 1.16 -0.33
CA VAL A 26 2.35 0.46 -0.07
C VAL A 26 3.30 0.80 -1.20
N VAL A 27 4.45 1.37 -0.86
CA VAL A 27 5.51 1.73 -1.82
C VAL A 27 6.74 0.88 -1.59
N GLN A 28 7.40 0.49 -2.68
CA GLN A 28 8.71 -0.15 -2.63
C GLN A 28 9.81 0.91 -2.48
N ARG A 29 10.79 0.61 -1.63
CA ARG A 29 12.02 1.37 -1.44
C ARG A 29 13.21 0.54 -1.91
N HIS A 30 14.38 1.18 -1.97
CA HIS A 30 15.65 0.49 -2.26
C HIS A 30 15.85 -0.71 -1.34
N MET A 31 16.49 -1.77 -1.86
CA MET A 31 16.74 -3.05 -1.18
C MET A 31 15.48 -3.89 -0.86
N GLY A 32 14.35 -3.63 -1.53
CA GLY A 32 13.15 -4.47 -1.41
C GLY A 32 12.29 -4.18 -0.17
N TYR A 33 12.69 -3.21 0.66
CA TYR A 33 11.89 -2.74 1.78
C TYR A 33 10.61 -2.03 1.31
N MET A 34 9.57 -2.12 2.12
CA MET A 34 8.29 -1.49 1.84
C MET A 34 7.93 -0.46 2.91
N GLN A 35 7.18 0.57 2.52
CA GLN A 35 6.63 1.56 3.45
C GLN A 35 5.18 1.87 3.11
N VAL A 36 4.39 2.15 4.14
CA VAL A 36 3.02 2.65 3.98
C VAL A 36 3.02 4.18 4.02
N ARG A 37 2.51 4.81 2.98
CA ARG A 37 2.42 6.27 2.83
C ARG A 37 1.05 6.67 2.30
N THR A 38 0.68 7.93 2.42
CA THR A 38 -0.55 8.40 1.75
C THR A 38 -0.37 8.30 0.24
N GLU A 39 -1.43 7.96 -0.49
CA GLU A 39 -1.39 7.82 -1.94
C GLU A 39 -0.90 9.11 -2.60
N ARG A 40 -1.36 10.26 -2.12
CA ARG A 40 -0.93 11.58 -2.59
C ARG A 40 0.57 11.80 -2.44
N TRP A 41 1.15 11.36 -1.32
CA TRP A 41 2.59 11.46 -1.09
C TRP A 41 3.35 10.53 -2.04
N ALA A 42 2.89 9.30 -2.23
CA ALA A 42 3.50 8.34 -3.15
C ALA A 42 3.52 8.84 -4.60
N ILE A 43 2.43 9.47 -5.06
CA ILE A 43 2.34 10.08 -6.40
C ILE A 43 3.29 11.27 -6.52
N LYS A 44 3.29 12.17 -5.53
CA LYS A 44 4.14 13.38 -5.54
C LYS A 44 5.62 13.02 -5.63
N GLU A 45 6.03 11.99 -4.91
CA GLU A 45 7.42 11.53 -4.85
C GLU A 45 7.76 10.49 -5.93
N GLN A 46 6.83 10.25 -6.88
CA GLN A 46 6.99 9.32 -8.01
C GLN A 46 7.47 7.92 -7.57
N MET A 47 6.93 7.44 -6.45
CA MET A 47 7.33 6.17 -5.86
C MET A 47 6.73 4.98 -6.61
N THR A 48 7.47 3.87 -6.66
CA THR A 48 6.92 2.59 -7.12
C THR A 48 5.84 2.10 -6.15
N VAL A 49 4.58 2.21 -6.56
CA VAL A 49 3.41 1.75 -5.78
C VAL A 49 3.19 0.27 -6.05
N MET A 50 3.18 -0.52 -4.98
CA MET A 50 2.88 -1.97 -5.04
C MET A 50 1.39 -2.25 -4.80
N PHE A 51 0.75 -1.42 -3.98
CA PHE A 51 -0.66 -1.55 -3.62
C PHE A 51 -1.22 -0.19 -3.22
N THR A 52 -2.48 0.09 -3.56
CA THR A 52 -3.22 1.26 -3.06
C THR A 52 -4.53 0.81 -2.43
N THR A 53 -4.83 1.39 -1.28
CA THR A 53 -6.11 1.17 -0.63
C THR A 53 -7.27 1.75 -1.43
N ARG A 54 -7.05 2.75 -2.30
CA ARG A 54 -8.12 3.43 -3.06
C ARG A 54 -9.06 2.46 -3.79
N HIS A 55 -8.48 1.41 -4.37
CA HIS A 55 -9.17 0.38 -5.15
C HIS A 55 -9.14 -1.00 -4.49
N ASP A 56 -8.86 -1.07 -3.19
CA ASP A 56 -8.72 -2.32 -2.41
C ASP A 56 -9.94 -3.25 -2.47
N ARG A 57 -11.12 -2.70 -2.79
CA ARG A 57 -12.36 -3.47 -2.92
C ARG A 57 -12.71 -3.90 -4.34
N VAL A 58 -11.93 -3.49 -5.35
CA VAL A 58 -12.37 -3.56 -6.75
C VAL A 58 -11.67 -4.67 -7.54
N HIS A 59 -10.47 -5.11 -7.19
CA HIS A 59 -9.80 -6.18 -7.95
C HIS A 59 -8.90 -7.06 -7.06
N THR A 60 -9.50 -8.07 -6.43
CA THR A 60 -8.77 -9.31 -6.20
C THR A 60 -8.67 -10.00 -7.55
N VAL A 61 -7.47 -10.08 -8.12
CA VAL A 61 -7.15 -11.17 -9.05
C VAL A 61 -7.41 -12.42 -8.22
N LEU A 62 -8.55 -13.08 -8.42
CA LEU A 62 -8.78 -14.38 -7.82
C LEU A 62 -7.61 -15.26 -8.28
N PRO A 63 -6.87 -15.91 -7.37
CA PRO A 63 -5.90 -16.92 -7.80
C PRO A 63 -6.68 -17.93 -8.63
N GLY A 64 -6.31 -18.08 -9.90
CA GLY A 64 -6.88 -19.10 -10.76
C GLY A 64 -6.67 -20.46 -10.10
N GLU A 65 -7.74 -21.25 -10.03
CA GLU A 65 -7.71 -22.66 -9.63
C GLU A 65 -6.74 -23.47 -10.50
#